data_AF-A0AAU3ZY81-F1
#
_entry.id   AF-A0AAU3ZY81-F1
#
_cell.length_a   1.000
_cell.length_b   1.000
_cell.length_c   1.000
_cell.angle_alpha   90.00
_cell.angle_beta   90.00
_cell.angle_gamma   90.00
#
_symmetry.space_group_name_H-M   'P 1'
#
loop_
_entity.id
_entity.type
_entity.pdbx_description
1 polymer ?
#
loop_
_entity_poly.entity_id
_entity_poly.type
_entity_poly.pdbx_seq_one_letter_code
_entity_poly.pdbx_strand_id
1 'polypeptide(L)'
;MDRWIAAVHGPALRRSADPLAVDLGYGAAPWTAVELLQRLRTAAPAAEVVGIEIEPSRVTAAKPYERPGLTFRHGGFEVPVDGRSPSLIRAANVLRQYDEEQVAAVWQRLCARLAPDGLLVEGTCDEIGRRHVWVALGPGGPRTVTFATRLGSLHQPSDLAERLPKALIHRNVPGEPVHAFLRDFDRAWAAAAPYASLGARQRWITAVRSLAADWPLADDVRRWRQGEITVNWAALAPLSGT
;
A
#
# COMPACT_ATOMS: atom_id res chain seq x y z
N MET A 1 3.24 2.97 -4.13
CA MET A 1 2.50 3.43 -2.95
C MET A 1 2.30 4.94 -2.92
N ASP A 2 3.29 5.80 -2.67
CA ASP A 2 3.02 7.24 -2.39
C ASP A 2 2.34 8.00 -3.54
N ARG A 3 2.70 7.70 -4.80
CA ARG A 3 2.00 8.23 -5.98
C ARG A 3 0.53 7.77 -6.03
N TRP A 4 0.28 6.53 -5.67
CA TRP A 4 -1.06 5.97 -5.57
C TRP A 4 -1.84 6.64 -4.42
N ILE A 5 -1.22 6.85 -3.26
CA ILE A 5 -1.82 7.57 -2.13
C ILE A 5 -2.23 8.99 -2.55
N ALA A 6 -1.32 9.75 -3.18
CA ALA A 6 -1.63 11.10 -3.64
C ALA A 6 -2.75 11.13 -4.69
N ALA A 7 -2.83 10.12 -5.56
CA ALA A 7 -3.87 10.02 -6.58
C ALA A 7 -5.24 9.62 -6.00
N VAL A 8 -5.27 8.62 -5.12
CA VAL A 8 -6.50 8.00 -4.60
C VAL A 8 -7.02 8.71 -3.35
N HIS A 9 -6.12 9.10 -2.44
CA HIS A 9 -6.48 9.72 -1.15
C HIS A 9 -6.23 11.23 -1.09
N GLY A 10 -5.55 11.80 -2.09
CA GLY A 10 -5.28 13.24 -2.18
C GLY A 10 -6.53 14.13 -2.05
N PRO A 11 -7.68 13.81 -2.66
CA PRO A 11 -8.91 14.59 -2.47
C PRO A 11 -9.45 14.60 -1.04
N ALA A 12 -9.29 13.51 -0.27
CA ALA A 12 -9.68 13.47 1.14
C ALA A 12 -8.70 14.29 1.98
N LEU A 13 -7.39 14.14 1.76
CA LEU A 13 -6.36 14.95 2.41
C LEU A 13 -6.56 16.45 2.18
N ARG A 14 -6.93 16.88 0.96
CA ARG A 14 -7.22 18.30 0.68
C ARG A 14 -8.40 18.87 1.44
N ARG A 15 -9.42 18.05 1.71
CA ARG A 15 -10.65 18.48 2.39
C ARG A 15 -10.53 18.40 3.90
N SER A 16 -9.53 17.66 4.40
CA SER A 16 -9.30 17.53 5.83
C SER A 16 -8.87 18.87 6.44
N ALA A 17 -9.51 19.25 7.54
CA ALA A 17 -9.09 20.39 8.35
C ALA A 17 -7.74 20.12 9.05
N ASP A 18 -7.40 18.84 9.25
CA ASP A 18 -6.13 18.39 9.82
C ASP A 18 -5.52 17.26 8.94
N PRO A 19 -4.83 17.61 7.83
CA PRO A 19 -4.26 16.64 6.90
C PRO A 19 -2.95 16.02 7.41
N LEU A 20 -2.96 15.54 8.66
CA LEU A 20 -1.86 14.81 9.28
C LEU A 20 -1.70 13.43 8.64
N ALA A 21 -0.49 13.13 8.19
CA ALA A 21 -0.06 11.81 7.77
C ALA A 21 1.02 11.26 8.72
N VAL A 22 1.05 9.95 8.87
CA VAL A 22 2.06 9.22 9.63
C VAL A 22 2.80 8.28 8.69
N ASP A 23 4.12 8.34 8.70
CA ASP A 23 4.99 7.30 8.13
C ASP A 23 5.48 6.42 9.28
N LEU A 24 4.88 5.25 9.44
CA LEU A 24 5.14 4.33 10.53
C LEU A 24 6.24 3.34 10.13
N GLY A 25 7.31 3.28 10.93
CA GLY A 25 8.44 2.41 10.71
C GLY A 25 9.28 2.84 9.51
N TYR A 26 9.74 4.09 9.48
CA TYR A 26 10.53 4.62 8.36
C TYR A 26 11.92 3.95 8.20
N GLY A 27 12.38 3.20 9.21
CA GLY A 27 13.59 2.39 9.13
C GLY A 27 14.87 3.18 9.33
N ALA A 28 15.98 2.66 8.81
CA ALA A 28 17.33 3.16 9.12
C ALA A 28 17.58 4.62 8.68
N ALA A 29 16.88 5.10 7.65
CA ALA A 29 16.98 6.47 7.17
C ALA A 29 15.59 7.05 6.93
N PRO A 30 15.37 8.35 7.20
CA PRO A 30 14.04 8.96 7.20
C PRO A 30 13.51 9.31 5.80
N TRP A 31 14.12 8.75 4.74
CA TRP A 31 13.81 9.13 3.36
C TRP A 31 12.35 8.91 3.01
N THR A 32 11.75 7.82 3.50
CA THR A 32 10.34 7.53 3.21
C THR A 32 9.41 8.60 3.75
N ALA A 33 9.67 9.14 4.95
CA ALA A 33 8.86 10.20 5.53
C ALA A 33 9.05 11.54 4.78
N VAL A 34 10.29 11.83 4.37
CA VAL A 34 10.64 13.01 3.55
C VAL A 34 9.95 12.94 2.19
N GLU A 35 10.07 11.82 1.49
CA GLU A 35 9.48 11.59 0.17
C GLU A 35 7.94 11.57 0.23
N LEU A 36 7.38 10.99 1.29
CA LEU A 36 5.94 11.00 1.54
C LEU A 36 5.45 12.45 1.65
N LEU A 37 6.07 13.29 2.48
CA LEU A 37 5.67 14.70 2.61
C LEU A 37 5.71 15.43 1.27
N GLN A 38 6.82 15.28 0.53
CA GLN A 38 6.99 15.92 -0.78
C GLN A 38 5.87 15.49 -1.74
N ARG A 39 5.53 14.19 -1.75
CA ARG A 39 4.49 13.65 -2.61
C ARG A 39 3.10 14.12 -2.19
N LEU A 40 2.78 14.07 -0.90
CA LEU A 40 1.47 14.48 -0.38
C LEU A 40 1.21 15.96 -0.68
N ARG A 41 2.22 16.83 -0.54
CA ARG A 41 2.09 18.26 -0.83
C ARG A 41 1.80 18.61 -2.29
N THR A 42 2.08 17.70 -3.24
CA THR A 42 1.62 17.87 -4.63
C THR A 42 0.11 17.73 -4.78
N ALA A 43 -0.55 17.03 -3.85
CA ALA A 43 -1.98 16.81 -3.85
C ALA A 43 -2.70 17.66 -2.80
N ALA A 44 -2.13 17.84 -1.62
CA ALA A 44 -2.65 18.59 -0.47
C ALA A 44 -1.55 19.46 0.14
N PRO A 45 -1.43 20.75 -0.24
CA PRO A 45 -0.30 21.61 0.17
C PRO A 45 -0.12 21.77 1.68
N ALA A 46 -1.22 21.70 2.45
CA ALA A 46 -1.23 21.81 3.90
C ALA A 46 -0.83 20.51 4.62
N ALA A 47 -0.54 19.42 3.91
CA ALA A 47 -0.18 18.15 4.53
C ALA A 47 1.04 18.27 5.45
N GLU A 48 0.94 17.59 6.59
CA GLU A 48 2.00 17.38 7.57
C GLU A 48 2.31 15.88 7.65
N VAL A 49 3.57 15.53 7.90
CA VAL A 49 4.01 14.16 8.10
C VAL A 49 4.73 14.05 9.45
N VAL A 50 4.36 13.03 10.21
CA VAL A 50 5.13 12.58 11.37
C VAL A 50 5.75 11.23 11.02
N GLY A 51 7.09 11.17 10.98
CA GLY A 51 7.81 9.89 10.91
C GLY A 51 7.89 9.26 12.30
N ILE A 52 7.45 8.02 12.43
CA ILE A 52 7.44 7.29 13.71
C ILE A 52 8.35 6.07 13.58
N GLU A 53 9.25 5.89 14.53
CA GLU A 53 10.19 4.76 14.55
C GLU A 53 10.43 4.26 15.98
N ILE A 54 10.55 2.94 16.12
CA ILE A 54 10.67 2.27 17.42
C ILE A 54 12.09 2.33 17.99
N GLU A 55 13.10 2.53 17.14
CA GLU A 55 14.50 2.63 17.55
C GLU A 55 14.87 4.10 17.87
N PRO A 56 15.15 4.45 19.15
CA PRO A 56 15.43 5.84 19.53
C PRO A 56 16.62 6.45 18.79
N SER A 57 17.65 5.65 18.49
CA SER A 57 18.83 6.09 17.75
C SER A 57 18.51 6.55 16.33
N ARG A 58 17.57 5.89 15.65
CA ARG A 58 17.08 6.27 14.32
C ARG A 58 16.24 7.54 14.36
N VAL A 59 15.52 7.78 15.45
CA VAL A 59 14.79 9.04 15.68
C VAL A 59 15.76 10.19 15.85
N THR A 60 16.78 10.03 16.68
CA THR A 60 17.84 11.03 16.85
C THR A 60 18.54 11.32 15.51
N ALA A 61 18.88 10.30 14.73
CA ALA A 61 19.49 10.46 13.42
C ALA A 61 18.57 11.14 12.38
N ALA A 62 17.25 11.07 12.57
CA ALA A 62 16.28 11.71 11.69
C ALA A 62 16.04 13.20 12.00
N LYS A 63 16.36 13.67 13.22
CA LYS A 63 16.12 15.06 13.66
C LYS A 63 16.69 16.13 12.71
N PRO A 64 17.91 16.00 12.15
CA PRO A 64 18.44 16.98 11.20
C PRO A 64 17.61 17.15 9.91
N TYR A 65 16.70 16.22 9.60
CA TYR A 65 15.85 16.26 8.40
C TYR A 65 14.48 16.89 8.64
N GLU A 66 14.16 17.25 9.89
CA GLU A 66 12.94 18.00 10.23
C GLU A 66 12.89 19.32 9.47
N ARG A 67 11.68 19.68 9.06
CA ARG A 67 11.40 20.89 8.27
C ARG A 67 9.93 21.27 8.46
N PRO A 68 9.46 22.44 7.98
CA PRO A 68 8.05 22.78 8.09
C PRO A 68 7.13 21.68 7.57
N GLY A 69 6.32 21.11 8.48
CA GLY A 69 5.40 19.98 8.27
C GLY A 69 6.04 18.59 8.19
N LEU A 70 7.29 18.41 8.62
CA LEU A 70 7.90 17.10 8.87
C LEU A 70 8.52 17.07 10.27
N THR A 71 8.08 16.15 11.10
CA THR A 71 8.70 15.89 12.42
C THR A 71 8.95 14.40 12.61
N PHE A 72 9.82 14.04 13.55
CA PHE A 72 10.12 12.66 13.90
C PHE A 72 9.87 12.38 15.38
N ARG A 73 9.28 11.20 15.66
CA ARG A 73 8.91 10.77 17.01
C ARG A 73 9.28 9.31 17.25
N HIS A 74 9.64 9.02 18.49
CA HIS A 74 9.80 7.66 18.97
C HIS A 74 8.44 7.05 19.26
N GLY A 75 8.20 5.84 18.75
CA GLY A 75 6.99 5.07 19.01
C GLY A 75 6.74 3.95 18.00
N GLY A 76 5.57 3.34 18.10
CA GLY A 76 5.10 2.27 17.23
C GLY A 76 3.59 2.35 16.99
N PHE A 77 2.88 1.24 17.17
CA PHE A 77 1.45 1.13 16.86
C PHE A 77 0.52 1.97 17.75
N GLU A 78 1.03 2.61 18.81
CA GLU A 78 0.29 3.62 19.57
C GLU A 78 0.14 4.94 18.81
N VAL A 79 0.99 5.20 17.81
CA VAL A 79 0.96 6.39 16.95
C VAL A 79 0.91 7.69 17.79
N PRO A 80 2.00 8.06 18.47
CA PRO A 80 1.97 9.16 19.46
C PRO A 80 1.94 10.55 18.79
N VAL A 81 0.75 11.00 18.39
CA VAL A 81 0.50 12.29 17.70
C VAL A 81 -0.35 13.27 18.51
N ASP A 82 -0.14 13.32 19.82
CA ASP A 82 -0.71 14.33 20.75
C ASP A 82 -2.24 14.50 20.67
N GLY A 83 -2.96 13.39 20.54
CA GLY A 83 -4.43 13.39 20.50
C GLY A 83 -5.03 13.75 19.14
N ARG A 84 -4.21 14.03 18.11
CA ARG A 84 -4.67 14.17 16.73
C ARG A 84 -5.08 12.80 16.16
N SER A 85 -5.98 12.83 15.19
CA SER A 85 -6.39 11.66 14.42
C SER A 85 -5.83 11.76 13.00
N PRO A 86 -4.79 11.00 12.62
CA PRO A 86 -4.21 11.10 11.29
C PRO A 86 -5.23 10.80 10.19
N SER A 87 -5.18 11.61 9.14
CA SER A 87 -5.91 11.38 7.89
C SER A 87 -5.27 10.28 7.03
N LEU A 88 -4.00 9.94 7.30
CA LEU A 88 -3.26 8.87 6.63
C LEU A 88 -2.26 8.21 7.60
N ILE A 89 -2.22 6.87 7.61
CA ILE A 89 -1.10 6.10 8.16
C ILE A 89 -0.53 5.25 7.03
N ARG A 90 0.76 5.37 6.75
CA ARG A 90 1.49 4.55 5.78
C ARG A 90 2.46 3.66 6.54
N ALA A 91 2.35 2.34 6.36
CA ALA A 91 3.12 1.32 7.05
C ALA A 91 3.73 0.34 6.04
N ALA A 92 4.78 0.78 5.35
CA ALA A 92 5.45 -0.05 4.35
C ALA A 92 6.52 -0.93 5.01
N ASN A 93 6.51 -2.23 4.72
CA ASN A 93 7.45 -3.24 5.21
C ASN A 93 7.48 -3.45 6.74
N VAL A 94 6.52 -2.89 7.47
CA VAL A 94 6.46 -2.93 8.95
C VAL A 94 6.03 -4.30 9.47
N LEU A 95 4.99 -4.91 8.87
CA LEU A 95 4.37 -6.12 9.42
C LEU A 95 5.02 -7.44 8.95
N ARG A 96 6.08 -7.37 8.14
CA ARG A 96 6.68 -8.57 7.51
C ARG A 96 7.19 -9.61 8.50
N GLN A 97 7.64 -9.17 9.67
CA GLN A 97 8.20 -10.03 10.71
C GLN A 97 7.17 -10.48 11.75
N TYR A 98 5.93 -10.00 11.66
CA TYR A 98 4.87 -10.38 12.59
C TYR A 98 4.23 -11.70 12.17
N ASP A 99 3.58 -12.36 13.13
CA ASP A 99 2.77 -13.54 12.85
C ASP A 99 1.44 -13.15 12.20
N GLU A 100 0.89 -14.04 11.38
CA GLU A 100 -0.35 -13.77 10.63
C GLU A 100 -1.51 -13.40 11.56
N GLU A 101 -1.62 -14.11 12.69
CA GLU A 101 -2.66 -13.90 13.71
C GLU A 101 -2.57 -12.51 14.37
N GLN A 102 -1.38 -11.89 14.38
CA GLN A 102 -1.17 -10.56 14.96
C GLN A 102 -1.62 -9.43 14.04
N VAL A 103 -1.69 -9.67 12.72
CA VAL A 103 -1.95 -8.64 11.72
C VAL A 103 -3.31 -7.97 11.96
N ALA A 104 -4.35 -8.77 12.22
CA ALA A 104 -5.70 -8.24 12.44
C ALA A 104 -5.77 -7.29 13.65
N ALA A 105 -5.14 -7.67 14.77
CA ALA A 105 -5.09 -6.84 15.97
C ALA A 105 -4.30 -5.54 15.74
N VAL A 106 -3.20 -5.60 14.99
CA VAL A 106 -2.43 -4.40 14.62
C VAL A 106 -3.23 -3.48 13.72
N TRP A 107 -3.91 -4.02 12.70
CA TRP A 107 -4.80 -3.25 11.83
C TRP A 107 -5.92 -2.56 12.62
N GLN A 108 -6.59 -3.26 13.54
CA GLN A 108 -7.60 -2.67 14.41
C GLN A 108 -7.04 -1.51 15.23
N ARG A 109 -5.88 -1.70 15.86
CA ARG A 109 -5.22 -0.66 16.66
C ARG A 109 -4.87 0.57 15.83
N LEU A 110 -4.33 0.40 14.63
CA LEU A 110 -3.98 1.50 13.73
C LEU A 110 -5.22 2.19 13.16
N CYS A 111 -6.23 1.44 12.73
CA CYS A 111 -7.48 1.99 12.21
C CYS A 111 -8.25 2.80 13.26
N ALA A 112 -8.20 2.38 14.54
CA ALA A 112 -8.80 3.13 15.65
C ALA A 112 -8.15 4.50 15.91
N ARG A 113 -6.97 4.78 15.33
CA ARG A 113 -6.32 6.09 15.41
C ARG A 113 -6.72 7.03 14.27
N LEU A 114 -7.23 6.49 13.17
CA LEU A 114 -7.54 7.27 11.98
C LEU A 114 -8.65 8.28 12.24
N ALA A 115 -8.60 9.41 11.53
CA ALA A 115 -9.76 10.27 11.36
C ALA A 115 -10.93 9.49 10.70
N PRO A 116 -12.19 9.97 10.76
CA PRO A 116 -13.34 9.27 10.17
C PRO A 116 -13.19 8.93 8.68
N ASP A 117 -12.57 9.82 7.90
CA ASP A 117 -12.25 9.60 6.47
C ASP A 117 -10.79 9.16 6.25
N GLY A 118 -10.10 8.73 7.31
CA GLY A 118 -8.70 8.37 7.27
C GLY A 118 -8.43 7.08 6.50
N LEU A 119 -7.17 6.90 6.12
CA LEU A 119 -6.70 5.72 5.39
C LEU A 119 -5.45 5.14 6.06
N LEU A 120 -5.44 3.84 6.32
CA LEU A 120 -4.24 3.07 6.58
C LEU A 120 -3.82 2.38 5.27
N VAL A 121 -2.55 2.49 4.91
CA VAL A 121 -1.95 1.77 3.77
C VAL A 121 -0.80 0.93 4.29
N GLU A 122 -1.02 -0.38 4.36
CA GLU A 122 -0.04 -1.36 4.80
C GLU A 122 0.42 -2.19 3.60
N GLY A 123 1.71 -2.41 3.44
CA GLY A 123 2.18 -3.16 2.28
C GLY A 123 3.62 -3.62 2.36
N THR A 124 3.98 -4.50 1.43
CA THR A 124 5.33 -5.06 1.31
C THR A 124 5.88 -4.80 -0.08
N CYS A 125 7.15 -4.35 -0.16
CA CYS A 125 7.87 -4.19 -1.42
C CYS A 125 9.21 -4.93 -1.42
N ASP A 126 9.74 -5.16 -2.62
CA ASP A 126 11.12 -5.60 -2.81
C ASP A 126 12.11 -4.47 -2.44
N GLU A 127 13.39 -4.85 -2.35
CA GLU A 127 14.49 -4.03 -1.84
C GLU A 127 14.69 -2.76 -2.68
N ILE A 128 14.37 -2.83 -3.97
CA ILE A 128 14.52 -1.76 -4.96
C ILE A 128 13.19 -1.09 -5.33
N GLY A 129 12.07 -1.49 -4.72
CA GLY A 129 10.74 -0.90 -4.92
C GLY A 129 10.12 -1.13 -6.31
N ARG A 130 10.50 -2.19 -7.02
CA ARG A 130 9.93 -2.57 -8.32
C ARG A 130 8.72 -3.49 -8.21
N ARG A 131 8.51 -4.17 -7.09
CA ARG A 131 7.36 -5.06 -6.83
C ARG A 131 6.78 -4.68 -5.48
N HIS A 132 5.49 -4.40 -5.44
CA HIS A 132 4.85 -3.93 -4.22
C HIS A 132 3.39 -4.37 -4.22
N VAL A 133 2.94 -4.97 -3.11
CA VAL A 133 1.52 -5.21 -2.87
C VAL A 133 1.13 -4.56 -1.54
N TRP A 134 0.00 -3.86 -1.52
CA TRP A 134 -0.50 -3.20 -0.31
C TRP A 134 -2.00 -3.33 -0.14
N VAL A 135 -2.44 -3.35 1.12
CA VAL A 135 -3.85 -3.24 1.52
C VAL A 135 -4.13 -1.81 1.93
N ALA A 136 -5.26 -1.27 1.46
CA ALA A 136 -5.80 0.00 1.93
C ALA A 136 -6.99 -0.28 2.85
N LEU A 137 -6.94 0.29 4.06
CA LEU A 137 -7.93 0.10 5.11
C LEU A 137 -8.50 1.46 5.53
N GLY A 138 -9.81 1.52 5.76
CA GLY A 138 -10.42 2.64 6.47
C GLY A 138 -10.70 2.29 7.93
N PRO A 139 -11.36 3.19 8.68
CA PRO A 139 -11.75 2.91 10.07
C PRO A 139 -12.61 1.65 10.23
N GLY A 140 -13.39 1.31 9.20
CA GLY A 140 -14.20 0.08 9.15
C GLY A 140 -13.47 -1.19 8.71
N GLY A 141 -12.15 -1.13 8.46
CA GLY A 141 -11.35 -2.28 8.04
C GLY A 141 -10.89 -2.25 6.57
N PRO A 142 -10.40 -3.38 6.04
CA PRO A 142 -9.77 -3.46 4.73
C PRO A 142 -10.75 -3.25 3.58
N ARG A 143 -10.32 -2.47 2.58
CA ARG A 143 -11.15 -2.04 1.44
C ARG A 143 -10.64 -2.59 0.12
N THR A 144 -9.34 -2.46 -0.14
CA THR A 144 -8.74 -2.88 -1.40
C THR A 144 -7.35 -3.47 -1.22
N VAL A 145 -6.93 -4.29 -2.17
CA VAL A 145 -5.54 -4.71 -2.36
C VAL A 145 -5.05 -4.14 -3.69
N THR A 146 -3.88 -3.51 -3.69
CA THR A 146 -3.24 -3.02 -4.92
C THR A 146 -1.96 -3.78 -5.17
N PHE A 147 -1.82 -4.31 -6.38
CA PHE A 147 -0.61 -4.90 -6.90
C PHE A 147 0.08 -3.89 -7.82
N ALA A 148 1.37 -3.66 -7.61
CA ALA A 148 2.13 -2.70 -8.41
C ALA A 148 3.49 -3.26 -8.81
N THR A 149 3.86 -3.02 -10.07
CA THR A 149 5.14 -3.48 -10.59
C THR A 149 5.77 -2.56 -11.63
N ARG A 150 7.09 -2.53 -11.67
CA ARG A 150 7.83 -2.02 -12.82
C ARG A 150 7.68 -3.02 -13.97
N LEU A 151 6.78 -2.70 -14.90
CA LEU A 151 6.41 -3.57 -16.02
C LEU A 151 7.57 -4.09 -16.87
N GLY A 152 8.65 -3.31 -17.01
CA GLY A 152 9.83 -3.74 -17.78
C GLY A 152 10.65 -4.88 -17.15
N SER A 153 10.38 -5.24 -15.89
CA SER A 153 11.04 -6.34 -15.18
C SER A 153 10.06 -7.45 -14.74
N LEU A 154 8.83 -7.42 -15.24
CA LEU A 154 7.80 -8.41 -14.90
C LEU A 154 7.91 -9.61 -15.85
N HIS A 155 8.08 -10.82 -15.31
CA HIS A 155 8.01 -12.04 -16.12
C HIS A 155 6.55 -12.50 -16.22
N GLN A 156 5.90 -12.63 -15.07
CA GLN A 156 4.47 -12.92 -14.95
C GLN A 156 3.86 -12.26 -13.70
N PRO A 157 2.55 -11.98 -13.67
CA PRO A 157 1.88 -11.38 -12.52
C PRO A 157 2.10 -12.08 -11.18
N SER A 158 2.12 -13.41 -11.15
CA SER A 158 2.37 -14.17 -9.91
C SER A 158 3.75 -13.96 -9.29
N ASP A 159 4.71 -13.35 -9.99
CA ASP A 159 5.97 -12.86 -9.41
C ASP A 159 5.72 -11.89 -8.24
N LEU A 160 4.55 -11.27 -8.16
CA LEU A 160 4.16 -10.36 -7.08
C LEU A 160 3.77 -11.08 -5.79
N ALA A 161 3.55 -12.41 -5.83
CA ALA A 161 3.17 -13.21 -4.68
C ALA A 161 4.17 -13.08 -3.50
N GLU A 162 5.46 -13.01 -3.80
CA GLU A 162 6.54 -12.86 -2.82
C GLU A 162 6.47 -11.55 -2.02
N ARG A 163 5.64 -10.60 -2.47
CA ARG A 163 5.41 -9.28 -1.86
C ARG A 163 3.99 -9.11 -1.34
N LEU A 164 3.20 -10.18 -1.28
CA LEU A 164 1.91 -10.15 -0.59
C LEU A 164 2.11 -9.71 0.87
N PRO A 165 1.23 -8.86 1.41
CA PRO A 165 1.22 -8.52 2.82
C PRO A 165 1.03 -9.77 3.69
N LYS A 166 1.42 -9.69 4.97
CA LYS A 166 1.38 -10.85 5.87
C LYS A 166 -0.01 -11.50 5.98
N ALA A 167 -1.07 -10.69 5.84
CA ALA A 167 -2.46 -11.16 5.80
C ALA A 167 -2.81 -12.08 4.60
N LEU A 168 -1.98 -12.12 3.55
CA LEU A 168 -2.26 -12.85 2.30
C LEU A 168 -1.16 -13.82 1.88
N ILE A 169 0.10 -13.59 2.29
CA ILE A 169 1.25 -14.33 1.73
C ILE A 169 1.19 -15.84 1.99
N HIS A 170 0.82 -16.26 3.20
CA HIS A 170 0.67 -17.67 3.57
C HIS A 170 -0.63 -18.29 3.04
N ARG A 171 -1.55 -17.44 2.58
CA ARG A 171 -2.82 -17.83 1.94
C ARG A 171 -2.69 -17.98 0.44
N ASN A 172 -1.51 -17.76 -0.14
CA ASN A 172 -1.29 -18.00 -1.56
C ASN A 172 -1.09 -19.50 -1.85
N VAL A 173 -2.14 -20.28 -1.61
CA VAL A 173 -2.19 -21.74 -1.82
C VAL A 173 -3.47 -22.13 -2.58
N PRO A 174 -3.49 -23.27 -3.29
CA PRO A 174 -4.71 -23.73 -3.97
C PRO A 174 -5.93 -23.78 -3.05
N GLY A 175 -7.06 -23.24 -3.54
CA GLY A 175 -8.31 -23.13 -2.77
C GLY A 175 -8.57 -21.75 -2.19
N GLU A 176 -7.52 -20.93 -1.99
CA GLU A 176 -7.67 -19.56 -1.48
C GLU A 176 -7.89 -18.54 -2.62
N PRO A 177 -8.69 -17.48 -2.38
CA PRO A 177 -9.02 -16.50 -3.41
C PRO A 177 -7.81 -15.75 -3.98
N VAL A 178 -6.81 -15.42 -3.17
CA VAL A 178 -5.59 -14.73 -3.64
C VAL A 178 -4.79 -15.60 -4.63
N HIS A 179 -4.75 -16.91 -4.40
CA HIS A 179 -4.10 -17.84 -5.32
C HIS A 179 -4.88 -17.97 -6.64
N ALA A 180 -6.22 -18.04 -6.56
CA ALA A 180 -7.07 -18.05 -7.75
C ALA A 180 -6.90 -16.77 -8.58
N PHE A 181 -6.85 -15.61 -7.93
CA PHE A 181 -6.61 -14.32 -8.56
C PHE A 181 -5.29 -14.28 -9.33
N LEU A 182 -4.18 -14.68 -8.68
CA LEU A 182 -2.86 -14.66 -9.34
C LEU A 182 -2.78 -15.65 -10.49
N ARG A 183 -3.37 -16.84 -10.36
CA ARG A 183 -3.47 -17.83 -11.45
C ARG A 183 -4.23 -17.27 -12.66
N ASP A 184 -5.38 -16.64 -12.42
CA ASP A 184 -6.20 -16.11 -13.50
C ASP A 184 -5.57 -14.84 -14.11
N PHE A 185 -4.80 -14.08 -13.32
CA PHE A 185 -3.98 -13.00 -13.83
C PHE A 185 -2.84 -13.50 -14.72
N ASP A 186 -2.13 -14.56 -14.33
CA ASP A 186 -1.11 -15.20 -15.19
C ASP A 186 -1.71 -15.67 -16.52
N ARG A 187 -2.91 -16.28 -16.48
CA ARG A 187 -3.64 -16.70 -17.68
C ARG A 187 -3.96 -15.51 -18.60
N ALA A 188 -4.48 -14.42 -18.04
CA ALA A 188 -4.77 -13.20 -18.80
C ALA A 188 -3.50 -12.56 -19.39
N TRP A 189 -2.38 -12.59 -18.64
CA TRP A 189 -1.09 -12.11 -19.10
C TRP A 189 -0.48 -12.96 -20.22
N ALA A 190 -0.63 -14.28 -20.15
CA ALA A 190 -0.23 -15.21 -21.20
C ALA A 190 -1.06 -15.00 -22.47
N ALA A 191 -2.39 -14.86 -22.35
CA ALA A 191 -3.27 -14.56 -23.47
C ALA A 191 -2.97 -13.21 -24.13
N ALA A 192 -2.48 -12.22 -23.35
CA ALA A 192 -2.05 -10.92 -23.85
C ALA A 192 -0.66 -10.93 -24.53
N ALA A 193 0.04 -12.07 -24.62
CA ALA A 193 1.38 -12.16 -25.22
C ALA A 193 1.52 -11.51 -26.62
N PRO A 194 0.54 -11.59 -27.55
CA PRO A 194 0.64 -10.92 -28.85
C PRO A 194 0.81 -9.39 -28.76
N TYR A 195 0.42 -8.76 -27.65
CA TYR A 195 0.56 -7.32 -27.41
C TYR A 195 1.96 -6.93 -26.91
N ALA A 196 2.88 -7.88 -26.70
CA ALA A 196 4.24 -7.61 -26.23
C ALA A 196 5.03 -6.72 -27.19
N SER A 197 4.78 -6.83 -28.51
CA SER A 197 5.39 -5.98 -29.55
C SER A 197 4.99 -4.50 -29.44
N LEU A 198 3.84 -4.21 -28.82
CA LEU A 198 3.35 -2.85 -28.52
C LEU A 198 3.88 -2.32 -27.18
N GLY A 199 4.68 -3.12 -26.46
CA GLY A 199 5.31 -2.79 -25.20
C GLY A 199 4.61 -3.35 -23.97
N ALA A 200 5.39 -3.53 -22.89
CA ALA A 200 4.92 -4.14 -21.64
C ALA A 200 3.69 -3.43 -21.02
N ARG A 201 3.59 -2.11 -21.18
CA ARG A 201 2.41 -1.34 -20.74
C ARG A 201 1.15 -1.74 -21.48
N GLN A 202 1.21 -1.91 -22.80
CA GLN A 202 0.03 -2.28 -23.58
C GLN A 202 -0.39 -3.72 -23.27
N ARG A 203 0.58 -4.63 -23.17
CA ARG A 203 0.32 -6.01 -22.71
C ARG A 203 -0.34 -6.05 -21.34
N TRP A 204 0.17 -5.27 -20.37
CA TRP A 204 -0.41 -5.16 -19.02
C TRP A 204 -1.85 -4.67 -19.06
N ILE A 205 -2.11 -3.55 -19.74
CA ILE A 205 -3.46 -2.99 -19.86
C ILE A 205 -4.43 -4.00 -20.49
N THR A 206 -4.00 -4.73 -21.53
CA THR A 206 -4.82 -5.77 -22.15
C THR A 206 -5.11 -6.93 -21.18
N ALA A 207 -4.10 -7.42 -20.46
CA ALA A 207 -4.28 -8.48 -19.47
C ALA A 207 -5.25 -8.05 -18.35
N VAL A 208 -5.07 -6.84 -17.80
CA VAL A 208 -5.94 -6.31 -16.75
C VAL A 208 -7.38 -6.12 -17.23
N ARG A 209 -7.58 -5.65 -18.48
CA ARG A 209 -8.93 -5.57 -19.08
C ARG A 209 -9.62 -6.92 -19.16
N SER A 210 -8.88 -7.97 -19.54
CA SER A 210 -9.42 -9.33 -19.56
C SER A 210 -9.78 -9.80 -18.16
N LEU A 211 -8.91 -9.53 -17.18
CA LEU A 211 -9.13 -9.94 -15.79
C LEU A 211 -10.34 -9.23 -15.15
N ALA A 212 -10.62 -7.99 -15.56
CA ALA A 212 -11.74 -7.20 -15.07
C ALA A 212 -13.14 -7.78 -15.40
N ALA A 213 -13.22 -8.76 -16.31
CA ALA A 213 -14.47 -9.47 -16.59
C ALA A 213 -14.90 -10.37 -15.43
N ASP A 214 -13.91 -10.94 -14.72
CA ASP A 214 -14.13 -11.96 -13.69
C ASP A 214 -13.83 -11.44 -12.27
N TRP A 215 -13.06 -10.36 -12.14
CA TRP A 215 -12.61 -9.83 -10.86
C TRP A 215 -13.07 -8.39 -10.61
N PRO A 216 -13.50 -8.05 -9.37
CA PRO A 216 -14.01 -6.73 -9.04
C PRO A 216 -12.88 -5.73 -8.83
N LEU A 217 -12.36 -5.19 -9.94
CA LEU A 217 -11.34 -4.16 -9.92
C LEU A 217 -11.93 -2.82 -9.42
N ALA A 218 -11.15 -2.11 -8.62
CA ALA A 218 -11.52 -0.83 -7.99
C ALA A 218 -10.81 0.37 -8.62
N ASP A 219 -10.06 0.17 -9.70
CA ASP A 219 -9.34 1.21 -10.42
C ASP A 219 -9.55 1.14 -11.94
N ASP A 220 -8.86 2.02 -12.66
CA ASP A 220 -9.03 2.21 -14.09
C ASP A 220 -7.70 2.22 -14.85
N VAL A 221 -7.80 2.39 -16.16
CA VAL A 221 -6.65 2.44 -17.08
C VAL A 221 -5.60 3.51 -16.71
N ARG A 222 -5.96 4.57 -15.96
CA ARG A 222 -5.01 5.60 -15.51
C ARG A 222 -4.05 5.03 -14.46
N ARG A 223 -4.47 4.05 -13.66
CA ARG A 223 -3.62 3.28 -12.73
C ARG A 223 -2.89 2.16 -13.43
N TRP A 224 -3.56 1.44 -14.34
CA TRP A 224 -2.94 0.36 -15.11
C TRP A 224 -1.74 0.84 -15.94
N ARG A 225 -1.79 2.06 -16.48
CA ARG A 225 -0.65 2.69 -17.18
C ARG A 225 0.60 2.85 -16.31
N GLN A 226 0.46 2.89 -14.98
CA GLN A 226 1.55 2.95 -14.01
C GLN A 226 2.05 1.56 -13.58
N GLY A 227 1.46 0.48 -14.11
CA GLY A 227 1.74 -0.89 -13.66
C GLY A 227 1.05 -1.24 -12.35
N GLU A 228 -0.07 -0.57 -12.04
CA GLU A 228 -0.88 -0.79 -10.84
C GLU A 228 -2.18 -1.52 -11.24
N ILE A 229 -2.72 -2.36 -10.35
CA ILE A 229 -4.08 -2.91 -10.42
C ILE A 229 -4.63 -3.02 -9.00
N THR A 230 -5.86 -2.55 -8.79
CA THR A 230 -6.51 -2.49 -7.49
C THR A 230 -7.75 -3.38 -7.51
N VAL A 231 -7.89 -4.27 -6.53
CA VAL A 231 -9.00 -5.22 -6.39
C VAL A 231 -9.71 -4.97 -5.07
N ASN A 232 -11.03 -5.13 -5.03
CA ASN A 232 -11.79 -5.08 -3.79
C ASN A 232 -11.32 -6.18 -2.82
N TRP A 233 -11.06 -5.81 -1.56
CA TRP A 233 -10.53 -6.73 -0.53
C TRP A 233 -11.40 -7.96 -0.37
N ALA A 234 -12.73 -7.81 -0.38
CA ALA A 234 -13.66 -8.91 -0.18
C ALA A 234 -13.46 -10.08 -1.18
N ALA A 235 -12.94 -9.82 -2.38
CA ALA A 235 -12.66 -10.86 -3.36
C ALA A 235 -11.35 -11.62 -3.09
N LEU A 236 -10.46 -11.08 -2.25
CA LEU A 236 -9.16 -11.66 -1.91
C LEU A 236 -9.04 -12.04 -0.44
N ALA A 237 -10.05 -11.75 0.37
CA ALA A 237 -10.08 -12.05 1.79
C ALA A 237 -9.85 -13.55 2.00
N PRO A 238 -8.96 -13.95 2.92
CA PRO A 238 -8.74 -15.37 3.23
C PRO A 238 -10.06 -16.04 3.61
N LEU A 239 -10.26 -17.27 3.13
CA LEU A 239 -11.40 -18.05 3.58
C LEU A 239 -11.22 -18.36 5.07
N SER A 240 -12.27 -18.15 5.86
CA SER A 240 -12.26 -18.64 7.24
C SER A 240 -12.11 -20.16 7.18
N GLY A 241 -11.09 -20.69 7.87
CA GLY A 241 -10.87 -22.13 7.92
C GLY A 241 -12.16 -22.82 8.36
N THR A 242 -12.67 -23.72 7.52
CA THR A 242 -13.66 -24.72 7.92
C THR A 242 -13.07 -25.69 8.92
#